data_AF-T0M491-F1
#
_entry.id   AF-T0M491-F1
#
_cell.length_a   1.000
_cell.length_b   1.000
_cell.length_c   1.000
_cell.angle_alpha   90.00
_cell.angle_beta   90.00
_cell.angle_gamma   90.00
#
_symmetry.space_group_name_H-M   'P 1'
#
loop_
_entity.id
_entity.type
_entity.pdbx_description
1 polymer ?
#
loop_
_entity_poly.entity_id
_entity_poly.type
_entity_poly.pdbx_seq_one_letter_code
_entity_poly.pdbx_strand_id
1 'polypeptide(L)' 'MADSRFAKPKSIGNKFIRIKCRDCGNEQVTYTKISSVVVCHICNATLARPTGGTLDLAADIVGDQQ' A
#
# COMPACT_ATOMS: atom_id res chain seq x y z
N MET A 1 -1.21 -21.81 -6.39
CA MET A 1 -0.53 -20.78 -7.21
C MET A 1 -0.56 -19.50 -6.38
N ALA A 2 0.63 -19.05 -5.98
CA ALA A 2 0.84 -18.08 -4.90
C ALA A 2 0.71 -16.65 -5.41
N ASP A 3 -0.19 -15.87 -4.81
CA ASP A 3 0.05 -14.43 -4.62
C ASP A 3 -0.73 -13.91 -3.42
N SER A 4 -0.46 -14.50 -2.25
CA SER A 4 -0.87 -13.95 -0.96
C SER A 4 0.13 -12.86 -0.55
N ARG A 5 0.27 -11.80 -1.37
CA ARG A 5 1.18 -10.67 -1.09
C ARG A 5 0.47 -9.42 -0.59
N PHE A 6 -0.82 -9.53 -0.28
CA PHE A 6 -1.52 -8.45 0.40
C PHE A 6 -1.31 -8.58 1.90
N ALA A 7 -0.46 -7.71 2.45
CA ALA A 7 -0.25 -7.59 3.88
C ALA A 7 -1.37 -6.71 4.45
N LYS A 8 -2.12 -7.24 5.41
CA LYS A 8 -3.06 -6.46 6.23
C LYS A 8 -2.31 -5.87 7.43
N PRO A 9 -1.92 -4.59 7.43
CA PRO A 9 -1.39 -3.95 8.62
C PRO A 9 -2.52 -3.82 9.66
N LYS A 10 -2.65 -4.83 10.52
CA LYS A 10 -3.47 -4.76 11.73
C LYS A 10 -2.71 -3.83 12.68
N SER A 11 -3.24 -2.63 12.91
CA SER A 11 -2.74 -1.64 13.90
C SER A 11 -1.71 -0.61 13.44
N ILE A 12 -1.77 -0.12 12.20
CA ILE A 12 -1.27 1.24 11.93
C ILE A 12 -2.45 2.21 12.12
N GLY A 13 -2.33 3.16 13.06
CA GLY A 13 -3.33 4.21 13.26
C GLY A 13 -3.56 5.11 12.04
N ASN A 14 -4.15 6.28 12.25
CA ASN A 14 -4.46 7.28 11.23
C ASN A 14 -3.20 8.02 10.71
N LYS A 15 -2.29 7.34 10.01
CA LYS A 15 -1.01 7.92 9.56
C LYS A 15 -0.65 7.56 8.12
N PHE A 16 0.28 8.34 7.57
CA PHE A 16 0.79 8.16 6.22
C PHE A 16 1.98 7.21 6.22
N ILE A 17 1.89 6.19 5.38
CA ILE A 17 2.97 5.23 5.16
C ILE A 17 3.55 5.45 3.77
N ARG A 18 4.88 5.36 3.65
CA ARG A 18 5.52 5.26 2.34
C ARG A 18 5.62 3.83 1.91
N ILE A 19 5.17 3.58 0.69
CA ILE A 19 5.21 2.27 0.04
C ILE A 19 6.11 2.38 -1.17
N LYS A 20 6.99 1.40 -1.36
CA LYS A 20 7.88 1.31 -2.52
C LYS A 20 7.44 0.14 -3.39
N CYS A 21 7.18 0.44 -4.65
CA CYS A 21 6.89 -0.58 -5.63
C CYS A 21 8.19 -1.34 -5.95
N ARG A 22 8.14 -2.68 -5.89
CA ARG A 22 9.30 -3.54 -6.21
C ARG A 22 9.60 -3.63 -7.71
N ASP A 23 8.63 -3.25 -8.55
CA ASP A 23 8.70 -3.39 -10.00
C ASP A 23 9.30 -2.15 -10.67
N CYS A 24 8.87 -0.96 -10.26
CA CYS A 24 9.32 0.32 -10.83
C CYS A 24 10.22 1.14 -9.90
N GLY A 25 10.42 0.70 -8.65
CA GLY A 25 11.18 1.46 -7.65
C GLY A 25 10.49 2.73 -7.16
N ASN A 26 9.27 3.03 -7.63
CA ASN A 26 8.52 4.22 -7.28
C ASN A 26 8.13 4.23 -5.80
N GLU A 27 8.35 5.37 -5.15
CA GLU A 27 7.93 5.62 -3.78
C GLU A 27 6.60 6.36 -3.81
N GLN A 28 5.57 5.77 -3.21
CA GLN A 28 4.27 6.43 -3.06
C GLN A 28 3.93 6.59 -1.60
N VAL A 29 3.39 7.75 -1.25
CA VAL A 29 2.73 7.95 0.04
C VAL A 29 1.31 7.40 -0.08
N THR A 30 0.90 6.62 0.91
CA THR A 30 -0.46 6.09 0.99
C THR A 30 -0.94 6.20 2.43
N TYR A 31 -2.23 6.52 2.59
CA TYR A 31 -2.86 6.58 3.89
C TYR A 31 -3.35 5.20 4.32
N THR A 32 -3.42 4.93 5.61
CA THR A 32 -3.81 3.59 6.07
C THR A 32 -5.31 3.30 5.98
N LYS A 33 -6.14 4.34 5.96
CA LYS A 33 -7.59 4.22 5.68
C LYS A 33 -7.90 4.71 4.28
N ILE A 34 -7.77 3.82 3.32
CA ILE A 34 -8.10 4.12 1.93
C ILE A 34 -9.52 3.65 1.65
N SER A 35 -10.31 4.47 0.97
CA SER A 35 -11.65 4.13 0.48
C SER A 35 -11.66 3.79 -1.02
N SER A 36 -10.51 3.89 -1.67
CA SER A 36 -10.32 3.70 -3.11
C SER A 36 -9.07 2.86 -3.37
N VAL A 37 -8.99 2.23 -4.55
CA VAL A 37 -7.83 1.42 -4.95
C VAL A 37 -6.67 2.34 -5.31
N VAL A 38 -5.48 2.11 -4.74
CA VAL A 38 -4.27 2.85 -5.08
C VAL A 38 -3.48 2.07 -6.12
N VAL A 39 -3.33 2.66 -7.29
CA VAL A 39 -2.49 2.17 -8.37
C VAL A 39 -1.17 2.93 -8.40
N CYS A 40 -0.12 2.28 -8.90
CA CYS A 40 1.12 2.96 -9.20
C CYS A 40 0.95 3.87 -10.43
N HIS A 41 1.39 5.13 -10.36
CA HIS A 41 1.36 6.03 -11.52
C HIS A 41 2.34 5.64 -12.64
N ILE A 42 3.32 4.77 -12.38
CA ILE A 42 4.35 4.39 -13.36
C ILE A 42 4.04 3.04 -14.02
N CYS A 43 3.81 1.99 -13.22
CA CYS A 43 3.59 0.63 -13.74
C CYS A 43 2.11 0.22 -13.76
N ASN A 44 1.19 1.10 -13.36
CA ASN A 44 -0.24 0.80 -13.22
C ASN A 44 -0.58 -0.42 -12.33
N ALA A 45 0.40 -0.95 -11.59
CA ALA A 45 0.19 -2.06 -10.68
C ALA A 45 -0.68 -1.65 -9.50
N THR A 46 -1.55 -2.55 -9.04
CA THR A 46 -2.34 -2.32 -7.82
C THR A 46 -1.44 -2.44 -6.60
N LEU A 47 -1.20 -1.34 -5.91
CA LEU A 47 -0.33 -1.33 -4.74
C LEU A 47 -1.11 -1.48 -3.43
N ALA A 48 -2.31 -0.89 -3.36
CA ALA A 48 -3.17 -1.03 -2.20
C ALA A 48 -4.64 -1.20 -2.60
N ARG A 49 -5.34 -2.11 -1.94
CA ARG A 49 -6.79 -2.30 -2.08
C ARG A 49 -7.52 -1.94 -0.79
N PRO A 50 -8.63 -1.18 -0.84
CA PRO A 50 -9.41 -0.89 0.35
C PRO A 50 -10.21 -2.12 0.77
N THR A 51 -10.13 -2.51 2.04
CA THR A 51 -10.94 -3.59 2.62
C THR A 51 -11.61 -3.08 3.89
N GLY A 52 -12.85 -2.57 3.77
CA GLY A 52 -13.76 -2.34 4.90
C GLY A 52 -13.14 -1.74 6.18
N GLY A 53 -12.35 -0.67 6.07
CA GLY A 53 -11.69 0.00 7.21
C GLY A 53 -10.23 -0.37 7.45
N THR A 54 -9.70 -1.34 6.70
CA THR A 54 -8.27 -1.68 6.57
C THR A 54 -7.88 -1.56 5.10
N LEU A 55 -6.60 -1.68 4.81
CA LEU A 55 -6.08 -1.75 3.46
C LEU A 55 -5.27 -3.04 3.29
N ASP A 56 -5.25 -3.58 2.08
CA ASP A 56 -4.42 -4.71 1.69
C ASP A 56 -3.28 -4.19 0.81
N LEU A 57 -2.04 -4.28 1.29
CA LEU A 57 -0.86 -3.68 0.65
C LEU A 57 0.01 -4.75 -0.04
N ALA A 58 0.29 -4.56 -1.33
CA ALA A 58 1.12 -5.45 -2.15
C ALA A 58 2.52 -4.86 -2.46
N ALA A 59 2.98 -3.92 -1.64
CA ALA A 59 4.24 -3.20 -1.80
C ALA A 59 5.05 -3.20 -0.50
N ASP A 60 6.32 -2.82 -0.59
CA ASP A 60 7.21 -2.77 0.57
C ASP A 60 7.04 -1.45 1.33
N ILE A 61 6.95 -1.48 2.67
CA ILE A 61 6.81 -0.26 3.47
C ILE A 61 8.20 0.26 3.82
N VAL A 62 8.59 1.39 3.23
CA VAL A 62 9.95 1.97 3.35
C VAL A 62 10.13 2.88 4.56
N GLY A 63 9.04 3.34 5.19
CA GLY A 63 9.10 4.17 6.39
C GLY A 63 7.87 5.06 6.58
N ASP A 64 7.69 5.52 7.81
CA ASP A 64 6.67 6.48 8.22
C ASP A 64 7.08 7.89 7.77
N GLN A 65 6.15 8.63 7.16
CA GLN A 65 6.36 10.04 6.86
C GLN A 65 5.74 10.87 7.98
N GLN A 66 6.60 11.36 8.87
CA GLN A 66 6.25 12.37 9.85
C GLN A 66 6.05 13.75 9.21
#